data_AF-A0AA97EI66-F1
#
_entry.id   AF-A0AA97EI66-F1
#
_cell.length_a   1.000
_cell.length_b   1.000
_cell.length_c   1.000
_cell.angle_alpha   90.00
_cell.angle_beta   90.00
_cell.angle_gamma   90.00
#
_symmetry.space_group_name_H-M   'P 1'
#
loop_
_entity.id
_entity.type
_entity.pdbx_description
1 polymer ?
#
loop_
_entity_poly.entity_id
_entity_poly.type
_entity_poly.pdbx_seq_one_letter_code
_entity_poly.pdbx_strand_id
1 'polypeptide(L)' 'MTLDKHKLDGIDQITAKTLPTKDFEALLVGAGYQRAGSAPAKGNRVKIWWNHPTHRRIEAIYSPDETIAITAYHVD' A
#
# COMPACT_ATOMS: atom_id res chain seq x y z
N MET A 1 -3.17 8.37 -9.01
CA MET A 1 -2.55 8.69 -7.72
C MET A 1 -3.68 9.04 -6.80
N THR A 2 -3.93 8.19 -5.81
CA THR A 2 -5.16 8.16 -5.00
C THR A 2 -4.89 7.54 -3.61
N LEU A 3 -3.65 7.63 -3.12
CA LEU A 3 -3.26 7.05 -1.83
C LEU A 3 -4.03 7.69 -0.65
N ASP A 4 -4.49 8.91 -0.83
CA ASP A 4 -5.32 9.69 0.10
C ASP A 4 -6.79 9.25 0.17
N LYS A 5 -7.25 8.38 -0.74
CA LYS A 5 -8.69 8.08 -0.89
C LYS A 5 -9.24 7.04 0.07
N HIS A 6 -8.42 6.09 0.51
CA HIS A 6 -8.88 4.93 1.25
C HIS A 6 -8.30 4.95 2.67
N LYS A 7 -9.16 4.76 3.66
CA LYS A 7 -8.72 4.52 5.03
C LYS A 7 -8.20 3.08 5.13
N LEU A 8 -7.00 2.93 5.70
CA LEU A 8 -6.39 1.64 5.97
C LEU A 8 -6.54 1.32 7.47
N ASP A 9 -6.96 0.11 7.77
CA ASP A 9 -7.13 -0.38 9.14
C ASP A 9 -5.77 -0.33 9.87
N GLY A 10 -5.75 0.20 11.10
CA GLY A 10 -4.52 0.31 11.90
C GLY A 10 -3.54 1.42 11.51
N ILE A 11 -3.85 2.22 10.48
CA ILE A 11 -3.01 3.34 10.02
C ILE A 11 -3.85 4.62 10.05
N ASP A 12 -3.25 5.72 10.50
CA ASP A 12 -3.88 7.04 10.42
C ASP A 12 -4.21 7.42 8.97
N GLN A 13 -5.23 8.27 8.79
CA GLN A 13 -5.66 8.67 7.46
C GLN A 13 -4.51 9.33 6.70
N ILE A 14 -4.09 8.69 5.60
CA ILE A 14 -3.13 9.28 4.68
C ILE A 14 -3.82 10.45 3.95
N THR A 15 -3.19 11.62 3.98
CA THR A 15 -3.69 12.83 3.31
C THR A 15 -2.93 13.16 2.02
N ALA A 16 -1.80 12.48 1.78
CA ALA A 16 -0.99 12.66 0.58
C ALA A 16 -1.48 11.75 -0.56
N LYS A 17 -1.53 12.28 -1.80
CA LYS A 17 -1.94 11.51 -2.99
C LYS A 17 -0.99 10.38 -3.37
N THR A 18 0.26 10.48 -2.92
CA THR A 18 1.36 9.52 -3.07
C THR A 18 2.33 9.67 -1.90
N LEU A 19 3.13 8.64 -1.64
CA LEU A 19 4.25 8.69 -0.70
C LEU A 19 5.46 7.98 -1.30
N PRO A 20 6.70 8.33 -0.90
CA PRO A 20 7.86 7.48 -1.14
C PRO A 20 7.59 6.07 -0.61
N THR A 21 7.98 5.05 -1.35
CA THR A 21 7.74 3.64 -0.98
C THR A 21 8.24 3.33 0.42
N LYS A 22 9.45 3.79 0.76
CA LYS A 22 10.04 3.58 2.09
C LYS A 22 9.15 4.12 3.21
N ASP A 23 8.58 5.31 3.03
CA ASP A 23 7.76 5.95 4.05
C ASP A 23 6.41 5.24 4.18
N PHE A 24 5.80 4.87 3.04
CA PHE A 24 4.54 4.13 3.03
C PHE A 24 4.67 2.72 3.64
N GLU A 25 5.72 1.99 3.29
CA GLU A 25 5.98 0.66 3.84
C GLU A 25 6.30 0.73 5.34
N ALA A 26 6.97 1.78 5.81
CA ALA A 26 7.20 1.99 7.24
C ALA A 26 5.88 2.15 8.02
N LEU A 27 4.87 2.81 7.45
CA LEU A 27 3.53 2.89 8.06
C LEU A 27 2.87 1.52 8.17
N LEU A 28 2.93 0.72 7.10
CA LEU A 28 2.35 -0.62 7.06
C LEU A 28 3.03 -1.55 8.09
N VAL A 29 4.35 -1.59 8.09
CA VAL A 29 5.13 -2.39 9.05
C VAL A 29 4.89 -1.91 10.48
N GLY A 30 4.84 -0.59 10.71
CA GLY A 30 4.51 -0.01 12.02
C GLY A 30 3.13 -0.39 12.53
N ALA A 31 2.16 -0.57 11.63
CA ALA A 31 0.82 -1.07 11.93
C ALA A 31 0.71 -2.61 11.99
N GLY A 32 1.84 -3.33 11.86
CA GLY A 32 1.89 -4.79 11.99
C GLY A 32 1.64 -5.56 10.68
N TYR A 33 1.51 -4.88 9.54
CA TYR A 33 1.34 -5.55 8.25
C TYR A 33 2.64 -6.21 7.77
N GLN A 34 2.49 -7.32 7.06
CA GLN A 34 3.59 -8.08 6.47
C GLN A 34 3.41 -8.21 4.96
N ARG A 35 4.49 -8.01 4.21
CA ARG A 35 4.48 -8.17 2.75
C ARG A 35 4.22 -9.63 2.39
N ALA A 36 3.19 -9.87 1.59
CA ALA A 36 2.73 -11.21 1.22
C ALA A 36 3.17 -11.64 -0.18
N GLY A 37 3.33 -10.69 -1.11
CA GLY A 37 3.75 -10.97 -2.48
C GLY A 37 3.57 -9.77 -3.40
N SER A 38 4.00 -9.92 -4.66
CA SER A 38 3.92 -8.87 -5.67
C SER A 38 3.52 -9.42 -7.04
N ALA A 39 2.91 -8.57 -7.86
CA ALA A 39 2.60 -8.89 -9.25
C ALA A 39 2.61 -7.62 -10.13
N PRO A 40 2.68 -7.77 -11.46
CA PRO A 40 2.45 -6.66 -12.37
C PRO A 40 1.02 -6.11 -12.24
N ALA A 41 0.87 -4.80 -12.45
CA ALA A 41 -0.39 -4.08 -12.48
C ALA A 41 -0.49 -3.24 -13.76
N LYS A 42 -1.71 -2.75 -14.05
CA LYS A 42 -2.00 -1.99 -15.28
C LYS A 42 -1.09 -0.77 -15.41
N GLY A 43 -0.56 -0.57 -16.62
CA GLY A 43 0.28 0.59 -16.95
C GLY A 43 1.72 0.45 -16.44
N ASN A 44 2.29 -0.76 -16.51
CA ASN A 44 3.66 -1.09 -16.09
C ASN A 44 3.93 -0.81 -14.60
N ARG A 45 2.90 -0.90 -13.76
CA ARG A 45 3.01 -0.67 -12.32
C ARG A 45 3.22 -1.98 -11.59
N VAL A 46 3.63 -1.90 -10.33
CA VAL A 46 3.75 -3.06 -9.45
C VAL A 46 2.62 -3.01 -8.43
N LYS A 47 1.95 -4.14 -8.19
CA LYS A 47 1.06 -4.32 -7.04
C LYS A 47 1.77 -5.17 -6.00
N ILE A 48 1.56 -4.86 -4.72
CA ILE A 48 2.07 -5.62 -3.58
C ILE A 48 0.89 -5.86 -2.63
N TRP A 49 0.77 -7.09 -2.14
CA TRP A 49 -0.19 -7.45 -1.10
C TRP A 49 0.46 -7.42 0.27
N TRP A 50 -0.28 -6.93 1.26
CA TRP A 50 0.12 -6.82 2.66
C TRP A 50 -0.92 -7.48 3.54
N ASN A 51 -0.50 -8.48 4.32
CA ASN A 51 -1.36 -9.25 5.21
C ASN A 51 -1.22 -8.74 6.65
N HIS A 52 -2.29 -8.86 7.42
CA HIS A 52 -2.31 -8.62 8.86
C HIS A 52 -3.04 -9.78 9.54
N PRO A 53 -2.67 -10.17 10.79
CA PRO A 53 -3.36 -11.25 11.50
C PRO A 53 -4.84 -10.96 11.81
N THR A 54 -5.21 -9.69 11.94
CA THR A 54 -6.57 -9.26 12.36
C THR A 54 -7.23 -8.25 11.43
N HIS A 55 -6.48 -7.59 10.56
CA HIS A 55 -7.00 -6.56 9.66
C HIS A 55 -7.12 -7.11 8.25
N ARG A 56 -7.99 -6.50 7.44
CA ARG A 56 -8.13 -6.89 6.04
C ARG A 56 -6.81 -6.66 5.30
N ARG A 57 -6.51 -7.58 4.37
CA ARG A 57 -5.36 -7.49 3.49
C ARG A 57 -5.41 -6.19 2.69
N ILE A 58 -4.25 -5.61 2.41
CA ILE A 58 -4.12 -4.39 1.62
C ILE A 58 -3.47 -4.75 0.28
N GLU A 59 -4.04 -4.27 -0.83
CA GLU A 59 -3.35 -4.19 -2.11
C GLU A 59 -2.85 -2.76 -2.30
N ALA A 60 -1.54 -2.60 -2.46
CA ALA A 60 -0.90 -1.33 -2.74
C ALA A 60 -0.31 -1.35 -4.16
N ILE A 61 -0.45 -0.24 -4.88
CA ILE A 61 0.08 -0.07 -6.24
C ILE A 61 1.21 0.95 -6.19
N TYR A 62 2.32 0.61 -6.82
CA TYR A 62 3.56 1.39 -6.86
C TYR A 62 3.89 1.82 -8.28
N SER A 63 4.79 2.80 -8.39
CA SER A 63 5.40 3.19 -9.66
C SER A 63 6.20 2.04 -10.29
N PRO A 64 6.49 2.08 -11.61
CA PRO A 64 7.24 1.03 -12.29
C PRO A 64 8.63 0.76 -11.69
N ASP A 65 9.26 1.78 -11.12
CA ASP A 65 10.55 1.75 -10.46
C ASP A 65 10.46 1.49 -8.95
N GLU A 66 9.25 1.23 -8.44
CA GLU A 66 8.94 0.99 -7.02
C GLU A 66 9.39 2.11 -6.06
N THR A 67 9.62 3.33 -6.55
CA THR A 67 10.05 4.46 -5.71
C THR A 67 8.89 5.17 -5.01
N ILE A 68 7.67 5.07 -5.55
CA ILE A 68 6.49 5.79 -5.08
C ILE A 68 5.29 4.83 -4.91
N ALA A 69 4.63 4.90 -3.75
CA ALA A 69 3.30 4.34 -3.53
C ALA A 69 2.21 5.26 -4.11
N ILE A 70 1.38 4.73 -5.00
CA ILE A 70 0.39 5.47 -5.81
C ILE A 70 -1.02 5.37 -5.24
N THR A 71 -1.40 4.19 -4.75
CA THR A 71 -2.70 3.94 -4.12
C THR A 71 -2.61 2.69 -3.25
N ALA A 72 -3.46 2.60 -2.25
CA ALA A 72 -3.64 1.40 -1.45
C ALA A 72 -5.11 1.27 -1.04
N TYR A 73 -5.62 0.05 -0.94
CA TYR A 73 -6.98 -0.23 -0.49
C TYR A 73 -7.08 -1.64 0.07
N HIS A 74 -8.09 -1.87 0.90
CA HIS A 74 -8.39 -3.21 1.38
C HIS A 74 -8.92 -4.10 0.27
N VAL A 75 -8.48 -5.35 0.29
CA VAL A 75 -9.00 -6.44 -0.53
C VAL A 75 -9.43 -7.57 0.39
N ASP A 76 -10.55 -8.21 0.05
CA ASP A 76 -11.08 -9.35 0.78
C ASP A 76 -10.16 -10.59 0.68
#